data_AF-A0A1V5RY77-F1
#
_entry.id   AF-A0A1V5RY77-F1
#
_cell.length_a   1.000
_cell.length_b   1.000
_cell.length_c   1.000
_cell.angle_alpha   90.00
_cell.angle_beta   90.00
_cell.angle_gamma   90.00
#
_symmetry.space_group_name_H-M   'P 1'
#
loop_
_entity.id
_entity.type
_entity.pdbx_description
1 polymer ?
#
loop_
_entity_poly.entity_id
_entity_poly.type
_entity_poly.pdbx_seq_one_letter_code
_entity_poly.pdbx_strand_id
1 'polypeptide(L)'
;MIRFDTAPSNYLKDDYTFVIKTLSNALIHLYLNGDANSILYADLLALIANNELIPNSSYRITDYTTTTAQADTTSAGHDFDVIVTALSTNELSEDAKCVRKVGDTYFENAKLEAWEIKYCIHNDTSRFAWADTVNGKGVIYYMKDEWNNECPYDFKNIQFKKSNVFLYTFGGTADNSLTGGCHHNTMMDYVSSSVLRLNFNTFGRGCYSNTFGNNCYSNTFGDYCGGNTFGNSCYSNTFGDNCRFNTFGNGCNSNTFGYGFNYNTFGNNCCFNTFGNYCNSNTFGDYCNSNTFGNDCYSNTFGVGCSSNTFDCDYYYNTFGNECKKNTFGSSCHNNTFGDECKNNTFGNNYYDNTFGNNCQYNNFYHGSSGTTKKDYIRYIVLEDGCINNNFYSEVTTDIDNYLQRIRIKGLENNTPTNIQITLSEVDTNYEWVICYTSGGTLKQYCPDNNDSYKLENIEVSTWNDSNTYTDFGYQAQIDIDNLSESDFVNVVFGVNEAVSGNYAPAIEIYSGYILVFSKVNTAITIPTIEITKIDL
;
A
#
# COMPACT_ATOMS: atom_id res chain seq x y z
N MET A 1 -64.45 -51.68 -40.46
CA MET A 1 -64.36 -50.83 -41.66
C MET A 1 -64.83 -49.44 -41.27
N ILE A 2 -63.90 -48.49 -41.10
CA ILE A 2 -64.22 -47.11 -40.76
C ILE A 2 -63.75 -46.26 -41.95
N ARG A 3 -64.67 -45.47 -42.51
CA ARG A 3 -64.42 -44.51 -43.59
C ARG A 3 -64.01 -43.17 -42.99
N PHE A 4 -63.12 -42.47 -43.68
CA PHE A 4 -62.74 -41.09 -43.39
C PHE A 4 -63.27 -40.20 -44.52
N ASP A 5 -64.04 -39.17 -44.19
CA ASP A 5 -64.36 -38.11 -45.15
C ASP A 5 -63.22 -37.08 -45.15
N THR A 6 -62.82 -36.67 -46.34
CA THR A 6 -61.72 -35.74 -46.62
C THR A 6 -62.03 -34.31 -46.14
N ALA A 7 -61.11 -33.69 -45.39
CA ALA A 7 -61.13 -32.25 -45.09
C ALA A 7 -60.49 -31.42 -46.22
N PRO A 8 -60.87 -30.13 -46.43
CA PRO A 8 -60.33 -29.28 -47.49
C PRO A 8 -58.84 -28.94 -47.28
N SER A 9 -58.13 -28.78 -48.40
CA SER A 9 -56.66 -28.73 -48.60
C SER A 9 -55.86 -27.59 -47.93
N ASN A 10 -56.39 -26.89 -46.92
CA ASN A 10 -55.85 -25.58 -46.54
C ASN A 10 -55.31 -25.51 -45.10
N TYR A 11 -55.23 -26.64 -44.38
CA TYR A 11 -54.87 -26.68 -42.96
C TYR A 11 -53.86 -27.78 -42.60
N LEU A 12 -52.79 -27.92 -43.38
CA LEU A 12 -51.65 -28.74 -42.98
C LEU A 12 -50.37 -27.91 -43.09
N LYS A 13 -50.00 -27.30 -41.97
CA LYS A 13 -48.61 -27.01 -41.67
C LYS A 13 -48.35 -27.59 -40.27
N ASP A 14 -47.52 -28.62 -40.28
CA ASP A 14 -46.95 -29.33 -39.15
C ASP A 14 -47.82 -30.43 -38.52
N ASP A 15 -47.18 -31.58 -38.29
CA ASP A 15 -47.76 -32.89 -38.00
C ASP A 15 -48.59 -32.93 -36.71
N TYR A 16 -49.92 -32.96 -36.84
CA TYR A 16 -50.80 -33.35 -35.74
C TYR A 16 -51.55 -34.63 -36.10
N THR A 17 -51.37 -35.69 -35.30
CA THR A 17 -52.26 -36.86 -35.35
C THR A 17 -52.77 -37.21 -33.94
N PHE A 18 -54.09 -37.25 -33.80
CA PHE A 18 -54.87 -37.83 -32.70
C PHE A 18 -55.93 -38.77 -33.37
N VAL A 19 -56.47 -39.88 -32.85
CA VAL A 19 -56.96 -40.30 -31.51
C VAL A 19 -57.09 -41.84 -31.48
N ILE A 20 -57.01 -42.49 -30.31
CA ILE A 20 -57.64 -43.82 -30.05
C ILE A 20 -58.71 -43.68 -28.96
N LYS A 21 -59.90 -44.29 -29.16
CA LYS A 21 -60.90 -44.58 -28.11
C LYS A 21 -60.92 -46.08 -27.84
N THR A 22 -60.79 -46.49 -26.58
CA THR A 22 -61.11 -47.85 -26.12
C THR A 22 -62.35 -47.86 -25.22
N LEU A 23 -63.02 -49.01 -25.20
CA LEU A 23 -64.25 -49.31 -24.46
C LEU A 23 -63.93 -49.69 -23.00
N SER A 24 -63.62 -48.71 -22.15
CA SER A 24 -63.81 -48.79 -20.69
C SER A 24 -63.70 -47.37 -20.13
N ASN A 25 -64.39 -47.07 -19.03
CA ASN A 25 -64.47 -45.73 -18.40
C ASN A 25 -63.13 -45.24 -17.77
N ALA A 26 -61.98 -45.48 -18.39
CA ALA A 26 -60.70 -44.90 -17.97
C ALA A 26 -60.48 -43.55 -18.68
N LEU A 27 -60.29 -42.47 -17.91
CA LEU A 27 -59.74 -41.21 -18.45
C LEU A 27 -58.31 -41.48 -18.92
N ILE A 28 -58.04 -41.23 -20.21
CA ILE A 28 -56.69 -41.25 -20.77
C ILE A 28 -56.27 -39.79 -20.94
N HIS A 29 -55.30 -39.32 -20.14
CA HIS A 29 -54.63 -38.05 -20.36
C HIS A 29 -53.56 -38.24 -21.45
N LEU A 30 -53.74 -37.60 -22.60
CA LEU A 30 -52.77 -37.56 -23.69
C LEU A 30 -51.85 -36.34 -23.49
N TYR A 31 -50.61 -36.59 -23.10
CA TYR A 31 -49.59 -35.56 -22.97
C TYR A 31 -48.89 -35.38 -24.33
N LEU A 32 -48.99 -34.18 -24.89
CA LEU A 32 -48.21 -33.79 -26.07
C LEU A 32 -46.76 -33.63 -25.63
N ASN A 33 -45.88 -34.49 -26.13
CA ASN A 33 -44.43 -34.35 -25.96
C ASN A 33 -43.97 -33.04 -26.62
N GLY A 34 -43.78 -32.00 -25.81
CA GLY A 34 -43.23 -30.73 -26.27
C GLY A 34 -43.40 -29.58 -25.26
N ASP A 35 -44.54 -29.53 -24.56
CA ASP A 35 -44.88 -28.43 -23.65
C ASP A 35 -45.09 -28.93 -22.22
N ALA A 36 -44.56 -28.21 -21.22
CA ALA A 36 -44.72 -28.55 -19.81
C ALA A 36 -46.19 -28.46 -19.37
N ASN A 37 -46.64 -29.41 -18.55
CA ASN A 37 -48.00 -29.47 -18.04
C ASN A 37 -48.27 -28.32 -17.08
N SER A 38 -49.10 -27.36 -17.49
CA SER A 38 -49.51 -26.25 -16.61
C SER A 38 -50.34 -26.79 -15.44
N ILE A 39 -49.93 -26.44 -14.22
CA ILE A 39 -50.52 -26.93 -12.97
C ILE A 39 -50.43 -25.86 -11.88
N LEU A 40 -51.29 -25.95 -10.87
CA LEU A 40 -51.18 -25.14 -9.65
C LEU A 40 -50.25 -25.84 -8.65
N TYR A 41 -49.55 -25.07 -7.82
CA TYR A 41 -48.65 -25.59 -6.79
C TYR A 41 -49.33 -26.63 -5.87
N ALA A 42 -50.55 -26.34 -5.42
CA ALA A 42 -51.29 -27.22 -4.52
C ALA A 42 -51.66 -28.57 -5.18
N ASP A 43 -52.02 -28.56 -6.46
CA ASP A 43 -52.35 -29.77 -7.21
C ASP A 43 -51.10 -30.62 -7.47
N LEU A 44 -49.95 -29.97 -7.73
CA LEU A 44 -48.67 -30.68 -7.88
C LEU A 44 -48.24 -31.38 -6.58
N LEU A 45 -48.44 -30.73 -5.42
CA LEU A 45 -48.23 -31.37 -4.11
C LEU A 45 -49.15 -32.58 -3.90
N ALA A 46 -50.40 -32.52 -4.36
CA ALA A 46 -51.32 -33.66 -4.27
C ALA A 46 -50.84 -34.84 -5.13
N LEU A 47 -50.34 -34.58 -6.35
CA LEU A 47 -49.75 -35.63 -7.20
C LEU A 47 -48.52 -36.28 -6.53
N ILE A 48 -47.66 -35.49 -5.89
CA ILE A 48 -46.51 -36.00 -5.12
C ILE A 48 -46.99 -36.91 -3.99
N ALA A 49 -47.94 -36.44 -3.18
CA ALA A 49 -48.47 -37.18 -2.03
C ALA A 49 -49.14 -38.51 -2.43
N ASN A 50 -49.78 -38.55 -3.60
CA ASN A 50 -50.46 -39.73 -4.12
C ASN A 50 -49.57 -40.68 -4.94
N ASN A 51 -48.30 -40.32 -5.20
CA ASN A 51 -47.41 -41.04 -6.11
C ASN A 51 -47.93 -41.09 -7.57
N GLU A 52 -48.49 -39.98 -8.04
CA GLU A 52 -49.15 -39.86 -9.35
C GLU A 52 -48.35 -39.01 -10.36
N LEU A 53 -47.11 -38.61 -10.03
CA LEU A 53 -46.24 -37.97 -11.02
C LEU A 53 -45.90 -38.95 -12.15
N ILE A 54 -45.74 -38.41 -13.35
CA ILE A 54 -45.31 -39.18 -14.52
C ILE A 54 -43.80 -38.99 -14.67
N PRO A 55 -42.97 -40.02 -14.45
CA PRO A 55 -41.52 -39.88 -14.57
C PRO A 55 -41.10 -39.31 -15.92
N ASN A 56 -40.09 -38.43 -15.91
CA ASN A 56 -39.57 -37.66 -17.05
C ASN A 56 -40.54 -36.63 -17.65
N SER A 57 -41.70 -36.38 -17.03
CA SER A 57 -42.59 -35.30 -17.45
C SER A 57 -42.26 -33.99 -16.75
N SER A 58 -42.42 -32.88 -17.49
CA SER A 58 -42.26 -31.52 -16.96
C SER A 58 -43.60 -30.92 -16.54
N TYR A 59 -43.61 -30.25 -15.39
CA TYR A 59 -44.76 -29.55 -14.83
C TYR A 59 -44.44 -28.07 -14.67
N ARG A 60 -45.29 -27.20 -15.24
CA ARG A 60 -45.19 -25.73 -15.15
C ARG A 60 -46.11 -25.24 -14.04
N ILE A 61 -45.52 -24.79 -12.94
CA ILE A 61 -46.22 -24.18 -11.81
C ILE A 61 -46.58 -22.75 -12.20
N THR A 62 -47.86 -22.52 -12.46
CA THR A 62 -48.37 -21.25 -13.05
C THR A 62 -48.72 -20.17 -12.02
N ASP A 63 -48.78 -20.56 -10.75
CA ASP A 63 -49.15 -19.69 -9.64
C ASP A 63 -47.99 -19.50 -8.65
N TYR A 64 -46.75 -19.80 -9.06
CA TYR A 64 -45.56 -19.50 -8.27
C TYR A 64 -45.45 -17.99 -8.01
N THR A 65 -45.15 -17.63 -6.77
CA THR A 65 -44.89 -16.26 -6.32
C THR A 65 -43.83 -16.35 -5.23
N THR A 66 -42.78 -15.53 -5.34
CA THR A 66 -41.71 -15.53 -4.35
C THR A 66 -42.16 -14.88 -3.05
N THR A 67 -41.94 -15.57 -1.95
CA THR A 67 -42.21 -15.10 -0.58
C THR A 67 -40.93 -15.18 0.25
N THR A 68 -40.88 -14.41 1.33
CA THR A 68 -39.77 -14.46 2.28
C THR A 68 -40.29 -14.24 3.70
N ALA A 69 -39.97 -15.17 4.60
CA ALA A 69 -40.30 -15.05 6.03
C ALA A 69 -39.11 -14.53 6.87
N GLN A 70 -37.98 -14.27 6.22
CA GLN A 70 -36.77 -13.80 6.88
C GLN A 70 -36.95 -12.35 7.37
N ALA A 71 -36.35 -12.02 8.50
CA ALA A 71 -36.35 -10.63 8.98
C ALA A 71 -35.60 -9.72 8.01
N ASP A 72 -36.08 -8.48 7.88
CA ASP A 72 -35.49 -7.44 7.02
C ASP A 72 -35.42 -7.80 5.53
N THR A 73 -36.28 -8.70 5.06
CA THR A 73 -36.47 -8.99 3.64
C THR A 73 -37.90 -8.68 3.19
N THR A 74 -38.08 -8.45 1.89
CA THR A 74 -39.40 -8.41 1.25
C THR A 74 -39.31 -9.03 -0.14
N SER A 75 -40.44 -9.53 -0.64
CA SER A 75 -40.56 -9.87 -2.06
C SER A 75 -40.89 -8.60 -2.86
N ALA A 76 -40.28 -8.45 -4.03
CA ALA A 76 -40.54 -7.38 -4.98
C ALA A 76 -41.81 -7.61 -5.81
N GLY A 77 -42.31 -8.86 -5.85
CA GLY A 77 -43.56 -9.21 -6.55
C GLY A 77 -43.43 -9.34 -8.07
N HIS A 78 -42.23 -9.59 -8.58
CA HIS A 78 -41.97 -9.81 -10.00
C HIS A 78 -42.05 -11.29 -10.33
N ASP A 79 -43.24 -11.73 -10.67
CA ASP A 79 -43.53 -13.15 -10.82
C ASP A 79 -43.09 -13.74 -12.18
N PHE A 80 -42.66 -14.99 -12.14
CA PHE A 80 -42.47 -15.89 -13.30
C PHE A 80 -42.98 -17.29 -12.93
N ASP A 81 -43.12 -18.16 -13.94
CA ASP A 81 -43.50 -19.56 -13.71
C ASP A 81 -42.28 -20.44 -13.54
N VAL A 82 -42.41 -21.50 -12.74
CA VAL A 82 -41.34 -22.48 -12.48
C VAL A 82 -41.69 -23.80 -13.17
N ILE A 83 -40.73 -24.36 -13.91
CA ILE A 83 -40.85 -25.67 -14.54
C ILE A 83 -39.95 -26.66 -13.79
N VAL A 84 -40.54 -27.74 -13.30
CA VAL A 84 -39.88 -28.86 -12.62
C VAL A 84 -40.07 -30.15 -13.41
N THR A 85 -39.13 -31.07 -13.29
CA THR A 85 -39.19 -32.39 -13.97
C THR A 85 -39.36 -33.49 -12.93
N ALA A 86 -40.31 -34.40 -13.15
CA ALA A 86 -40.47 -35.57 -12.29
C ALA A 86 -39.35 -36.59 -12.52
N LEU A 87 -38.62 -36.95 -11.47
CA LEU A 87 -37.59 -38.01 -11.48
C LEU A 87 -38.22 -39.39 -11.28
N SER A 88 -39.29 -39.44 -10.49
CA SER A 88 -40.04 -40.65 -10.18
C SER A 88 -41.53 -40.32 -10.03
N THR A 89 -42.33 -41.26 -9.53
CA THR A 89 -43.76 -41.06 -9.31
C THR A 89 -44.08 -40.10 -8.15
N ASN A 90 -43.10 -39.74 -7.32
CA ASN A 90 -43.28 -38.84 -6.18
C ASN A 90 -42.08 -37.90 -5.92
N GLU A 91 -41.10 -37.88 -6.80
CA GLU A 91 -39.89 -37.07 -6.64
C GLU A 91 -39.74 -36.12 -7.82
N LEU A 92 -39.45 -34.85 -7.52
CA LEU A 92 -39.12 -33.81 -8.49
C LEU A 92 -37.61 -33.53 -8.46
N SER A 93 -37.05 -33.23 -9.63
CA SER A 93 -35.72 -32.63 -9.73
C SER A 93 -35.73 -31.25 -9.08
N GLU A 94 -34.72 -30.97 -8.25
CA GLU A 94 -34.50 -29.60 -7.77
C GLU A 94 -33.90 -28.73 -8.88
N ASP A 95 -33.28 -29.29 -9.93
CA ASP A 95 -32.89 -28.53 -11.12
C ASP A 95 -34.16 -28.15 -11.91
N ALA A 96 -34.45 -26.85 -11.91
CA ALA A 96 -35.68 -26.27 -12.44
C ALA A 96 -35.38 -25.18 -13.49
N LYS A 97 -36.43 -24.68 -14.14
CA LYS A 97 -36.34 -23.60 -15.13
C LYS A 97 -37.36 -22.50 -14.84
N CYS A 98 -37.03 -21.27 -15.19
CA CYS A 98 -37.99 -20.16 -15.19
C CYS A 98 -38.60 -19.97 -16.58
N VAL A 99 -39.87 -19.59 -16.64
CA VAL A 99 -40.52 -19.15 -17.89
C VAL A 99 -41.39 -17.93 -17.63
N ARG A 100 -41.44 -17.02 -18.60
CA ARG A 100 -42.25 -15.79 -18.50
C ARG A 100 -43.73 -16.12 -18.31
N LYS A 101 -44.38 -15.40 -17.38
CA LYS A 101 -45.83 -15.39 -17.22
C LYS A 101 -46.48 -14.67 -18.40
N VAL A 102 -47.71 -15.09 -18.73
CA VAL A 102 -48.50 -14.40 -19.77
C VAL A 102 -48.81 -12.99 -19.30
N GLY A 103 -48.45 -12.00 -20.10
CA GLY A 103 -48.69 -10.58 -19.80
C GLY A 103 -47.64 -9.92 -18.90
N ASP A 104 -46.53 -10.61 -18.59
CA ASP A 104 -45.42 -10.01 -17.86
C ASP A 104 -44.73 -8.91 -18.68
N THR A 105 -44.58 -7.72 -18.08
CA THR A 105 -43.87 -6.57 -18.64
C THR A 105 -42.55 -6.30 -17.93
N TYR A 106 -42.30 -6.90 -16.76
CA TYR A 106 -41.10 -6.62 -15.97
C TYR A 106 -39.87 -7.31 -16.58
N PHE A 107 -40.00 -8.60 -16.94
CA PHE A 107 -38.92 -9.36 -17.58
C PHE A 107 -38.99 -9.37 -19.11
N GLU A 108 -39.61 -8.36 -19.74
CA GLU A 108 -39.79 -8.28 -21.20
C GLU A 108 -38.46 -8.45 -21.96
N ASN A 109 -37.39 -7.81 -21.45
CA ASN A 109 -36.06 -7.82 -22.05
C ASN A 109 -35.11 -8.90 -21.49
N ALA A 110 -35.56 -9.69 -20.53
CA ALA A 110 -34.74 -10.73 -19.92
C ALA A 110 -34.84 -12.06 -20.68
N LYS A 111 -33.75 -12.81 -20.69
CA LYS A 111 -33.64 -14.14 -21.35
C LYS A 111 -33.78 -15.25 -20.31
N LEU A 112 -34.99 -15.44 -19.80
CA LEU A 112 -35.27 -16.44 -18.75
C LEU A 112 -34.85 -17.86 -19.14
N GLU A 113 -34.83 -18.19 -20.42
CA GLU A 113 -34.35 -19.48 -20.92
C GLU A 113 -32.87 -19.75 -20.67
N ALA A 114 -32.08 -18.69 -20.40
CA ALA A 114 -30.67 -18.79 -20.03
C ALA A 114 -30.45 -18.86 -18.51
N TRP A 115 -31.50 -18.73 -17.71
CA TRP A 115 -31.39 -18.76 -16.25
C TRP A 115 -31.28 -20.21 -15.76
N GLU A 116 -30.41 -20.41 -14.77
CA GLU A 116 -30.27 -21.68 -14.06
C GLU A 116 -30.84 -21.50 -12.65
N ILE A 117 -31.84 -22.30 -12.26
CA ILE A 117 -32.38 -22.25 -10.90
C ILE A 117 -32.38 -23.63 -10.24
N LYS A 118 -32.22 -23.63 -8.92
CA LYS A 118 -32.58 -24.78 -8.10
C LYS A 118 -33.74 -24.45 -7.19
N TYR A 119 -34.77 -25.28 -7.25
CA TYR A 119 -36.06 -25.07 -6.62
C TYR A 119 -36.43 -26.27 -5.77
N CYS A 120 -36.69 -26.03 -4.49
CA CYS A 120 -37.27 -27.01 -3.59
C CYS A 120 -38.79 -26.81 -3.55
N ILE A 121 -39.56 -27.84 -3.92
CA ILE A 121 -41.04 -27.79 -3.87
C ILE A 121 -41.57 -27.60 -2.43
N HIS A 122 -40.79 -28.02 -1.44
CA HIS A 122 -41.13 -27.92 -0.03
C HIS A 122 -40.60 -26.60 0.56
N ASN A 123 -41.42 -25.94 1.39
CA ASN A 123 -41.01 -24.76 2.16
C ASN A 123 -40.11 -25.18 3.35
N ASP A 124 -38.95 -25.76 3.06
CA ASP A 124 -38.06 -26.37 4.04
C ASP A 124 -37.32 -25.31 4.88
N THR A 125 -37.85 -25.01 6.06
CA THR A 125 -37.26 -24.07 7.01
C THR A 125 -35.99 -24.58 7.70
N SER A 126 -35.67 -25.88 7.57
CA SER A 126 -34.41 -26.42 8.12
C SER A 126 -33.22 -26.08 7.22
N ARG A 127 -33.46 -25.95 5.91
CA ARG A 127 -32.46 -25.60 4.91
C ARG A 127 -32.42 -24.11 4.58
N PHE A 128 -33.56 -23.42 4.59
CA PHE A 128 -33.67 -22.07 4.03
C PHE A 128 -34.34 -21.09 4.99
N ALA A 129 -33.61 -20.05 5.41
CA ALA A 129 -34.08 -19.07 6.39
C ALA A 129 -35.25 -18.21 5.89
N TRP A 130 -35.39 -18.04 4.59
CA TRP A 130 -36.48 -17.29 3.97
C TRP A 130 -37.70 -18.14 3.60
N ALA A 131 -37.68 -19.46 3.84
CA ALA A 131 -38.81 -20.32 3.56
C ALA A 131 -40.07 -19.85 4.33
N ASP A 132 -41.16 -19.61 3.60
CA ASP A 132 -42.44 -19.20 4.16
C ASP A 132 -43.37 -20.41 4.24
N THR A 133 -43.66 -20.86 5.46
CA THR A 133 -44.54 -22.02 5.70
C THR A 133 -46.03 -21.69 5.59
N VAL A 134 -46.39 -20.41 5.53
CA VAL A 134 -47.78 -19.95 5.51
C VAL A 134 -48.23 -19.65 4.08
N ASN A 135 -47.45 -18.88 3.34
CA ASN A 135 -47.82 -18.42 1.98
C ASN A 135 -46.88 -18.92 0.88
N GLY A 136 -45.77 -19.58 1.24
CA GLY A 136 -44.76 -20.00 0.29
C GLY A 136 -45.22 -21.11 -0.63
N LYS A 137 -44.75 -21.05 -1.88
CA LYS A 137 -45.00 -22.06 -2.91
C LYS A 137 -43.69 -22.68 -3.35
N GLY A 138 -42.93 -23.19 -2.38
CA GLY A 138 -41.58 -23.69 -2.55
C GLY A 138 -40.51 -22.59 -2.52
N VAL A 139 -39.24 -23.00 -2.59
CA VAL A 139 -38.08 -22.16 -2.34
C VAL A 139 -37.08 -22.27 -3.50
N ILE A 140 -36.80 -21.16 -4.16
CA ILE A 140 -35.60 -21.04 -5.01
C ILE A 140 -34.42 -20.79 -4.07
N TYR A 141 -33.45 -21.71 -4.09
CA TYR A 141 -32.26 -21.67 -3.22
C TYR A 141 -30.95 -21.53 -4.00
N TYR A 142 -31.06 -21.44 -5.32
CA TYR A 142 -29.98 -21.08 -6.21
C TYR A 142 -30.61 -20.44 -7.44
N MET A 143 -30.05 -19.34 -7.88
CA MET A 143 -30.42 -18.70 -9.14
C MET A 143 -29.17 -18.13 -9.78
N LYS A 144 -29.01 -18.38 -11.08
CA LYS A 144 -28.05 -17.73 -11.96
C LYS A 144 -28.76 -17.16 -13.17
N ASP A 145 -28.56 -15.88 -13.49
CA ASP A 145 -29.23 -15.21 -14.62
C ASP A 145 -28.42 -15.23 -15.93
N GLU A 146 -28.97 -14.60 -16.97
CA GLU A 146 -28.35 -14.54 -18.31
C GLU A 146 -27.06 -13.72 -18.36
N TRP A 147 -26.79 -12.95 -17.30
CA TRP A 147 -25.57 -12.15 -17.13
C TRP A 147 -24.55 -12.86 -16.24
N ASN A 148 -24.77 -14.14 -15.92
CA ASN A 148 -23.97 -14.93 -14.99
C ASN A 148 -23.93 -14.33 -13.56
N ASN A 149 -24.99 -13.63 -13.13
CA ASN A 149 -25.14 -13.27 -11.72
C ASN A 149 -25.77 -14.43 -10.96
N GLU A 150 -25.20 -14.84 -9.84
CA GLU A 150 -25.54 -16.05 -9.07
C GLU A 150 -25.74 -15.72 -7.58
N CYS A 151 -26.83 -16.22 -6.98
CA CYS A 151 -27.13 -16.13 -5.55
C CYS A 151 -27.75 -17.42 -5.01
N PRO A 152 -27.63 -17.69 -3.69
CA PRO A 152 -28.26 -18.83 -3.06
C PRO A 152 -29.74 -18.58 -2.72
N TYR A 153 -30.43 -17.74 -3.49
CA TYR A 153 -31.83 -17.37 -3.34
C TYR A 153 -32.33 -16.66 -4.61
N ASP A 154 -33.64 -16.43 -4.72
CA ASP A 154 -34.24 -15.65 -5.81
C ASP A 154 -33.89 -14.16 -5.68
N PHE A 155 -32.77 -13.74 -6.28
CA PHE A 155 -32.29 -12.36 -6.23
C PHE A 155 -33.07 -11.39 -7.14
N LYS A 156 -33.98 -11.90 -8.00
CA LYS A 156 -34.87 -11.07 -8.82
C LYS A 156 -36.07 -10.58 -8.00
N ASN A 157 -36.43 -11.30 -6.94
CA ASN A 157 -37.56 -10.95 -6.08
C ASN A 157 -37.19 -10.60 -4.64
N ILE A 158 -36.21 -11.25 -4.03
CA ILE A 158 -35.89 -11.00 -2.62
C ILE A 158 -35.04 -9.73 -2.50
N GLN A 159 -35.60 -8.74 -1.82
CA GLN A 159 -34.94 -7.49 -1.46
C GLN A 159 -34.57 -7.48 0.03
N PHE A 160 -33.50 -6.76 0.37
CA PHE A 160 -33.02 -6.61 1.75
C PHE A 160 -33.14 -5.18 2.25
N LYS A 161 -33.50 -5.01 3.52
CA LYS A 161 -33.69 -3.70 4.16
C LYS A 161 -32.36 -3.12 4.62
N LYS A 162 -32.05 -1.90 4.19
CA LYS A 162 -30.92 -1.08 4.66
C LYS A 162 -31.41 0.34 4.92
N SER A 163 -31.18 0.86 6.12
CA SER A 163 -31.58 2.23 6.50
C SER A 163 -33.06 2.57 6.19
N ASN A 164 -33.97 1.63 6.48
CA ASN A 164 -35.41 1.71 6.19
C ASN A 164 -35.82 1.72 4.70
N VAL A 165 -34.92 1.34 3.80
CA VAL A 165 -35.22 1.17 2.36
C VAL A 165 -34.92 -0.27 1.94
N PHE A 166 -35.78 -0.89 1.13
CA PHE A 166 -35.54 -2.20 0.55
C PHE A 166 -34.78 -2.08 -0.76
N LEU A 167 -33.74 -2.91 -0.92
CA LEU A 167 -32.80 -2.84 -2.03
C LEU A 167 -32.64 -4.20 -2.71
N TYR A 168 -32.46 -4.19 -4.03
CA TYR A 168 -32.12 -5.39 -4.80
C TYR A 168 -30.66 -5.80 -4.58
N THR A 169 -30.41 -7.10 -4.62
CA THR A 169 -29.08 -7.70 -4.46
C THR A 169 -28.05 -7.17 -5.45
N PHE A 170 -28.40 -7.13 -6.74
CA PHE A 170 -27.56 -6.57 -7.79
C PHE A 170 -28.16 -5.23 -8.25
N GLY A 171 -28.08 -4.23 -7.37
CA GLY A 171 -28.64 -2.91 -7.61
C GLY A 171 -28.74 -2.06 -6.34
N GLY A 172 -29.84 -1.32 -6.25
CA GLY A 172 -30.18 -0.47 -5.10
C GLY A 172 -31.70 -0.36 -5.02
N THR A 173 -32.23 0.86 -5.11
CA THR A 173 -33.68 1.07 -5.28
C THR A 173 -34.18 0.66 -6.67
N ALA A 174 -33.27 0.44 -7.62
CA ALA A 174 -33.52 -0.12 -8.95
C ALA A 174 -32.79 -1.46 -9.11
N ASP A 175 -33.37 -2.36 -9.89
CA ASP A 175 -32.81 -3.67 -10.23
C ASP A 175 -31.86 -3.55 -11.43
N ASN A 176 -30.56 -3.47 -11.17
CA ASN A 176 -29.57 -3.32 -12.23
C ASN A 176 -29.29 -4.63 -12.97
N SER A 177 -29.70 -5.78 -12.42
CA SER A 177 -29.54 -7.09 -13.05
C SER A 177 -30.40 -7.25 -14.31
N LEU A 178 -31.48 -6.47 -14.44
CA LEU A 178 -32.30 -6.46 -15.67
C LEU A 178 -31.64 -5.72 -16.84
N THR A 179 -30.82 -4.72 -16.53
CA THR A 179 -30.21 -3.85 -17.54
C THR A 179 -28.86 -4.34 -18.04
N GLY A 180 -28.30 -5.40 -17.41
CA GLY A 180 -26.93 -5.86 -17.64
C GLY A 180 -25.85 -5.00 -16.97
N GLY A 181 -26.25 -3.98 -16.20
CA GLY A 181 -25.33 -3.12 -15.44
C GLY A 181 -24.57 -3.85 -14.33
N CYS A 182 -25.09 -5.02 -13.90
CA CYS A 182 -24.41 -5.96 -13.03
C CYS A 182 -24.33 -7.32 -13.74
N HIS A 183 -23.13 -7.90 -13.81
CA HIS A 183 -22.88 -9.18 -14.49
C HIS A 183 -21.72 -9.94 -13.81
N HIS A 184 -21.69 -11.26 -13.99
CA HIS A 184 -20.67 -12.17 -13.45
C HIS A 184 -20.51 -12.06 -11.93
N ASN A 185 -21.59 -11.80 -11.19
CA ASN A 185 -21.52 -11.76 -9.74
C ASN A 185 -21.80 -13.15 -9.15
N THR A 186 -21.09 -13.56 -8.10
CA THR A 186 -21.37 -14.81 -7.39
C THR A 186 -21.39 -14.54 -5.89
N MET A 187 -22.55 -14.75 -5.27
CA MET A 187 -22.72 -14.73 -3.83
C MET A 187 -22.78 -16.17 -3.31
N MET A 188 -21.82 -16.56 -2.46
CA MET A 188 -21.77 -17.90 -1.88
C MET A 188 -21.87 -17.85 -0.36
N ASP A 189 -22.60 -18.85 0.17
CA ASP A 189 -22.84 -19.21 1.57
C ASP A 189 -23.58 -18.16 2.43
N TYR A 190 -24.61 -18.62 3.15
CA TYR A 190 -25.41 -17.84 4.10
C TYR A 190 -25.17 -18.40 5.50
N VAL A 191 -24.34 -17.72 6.30
CA VAL A 191 -24.29 -17.93 7.74
C VAL A 191 -24.45 -16.58 8.43
N SER A 192 -25.40 -16.53 9.36
CA SER A 192 -25.95 -15.34 10.01
C SER A 192 -24.94 -14.21 10.29
N SER A 193 -25.34 -12.98 9.92
CA SER A 193 -24.75 -11.65 10.20
C SER A 193 -23.92 -10.98 9.08
N SER A 194 -24.63 -10.27 8.20
CA SER A 194 -24.31 -8.98 7.53
C SER A 194 -22.93 -8.73 6.87
N VAL A 195 -22.13 -9.74 6.55
CA VAL A 195 -20.86 -9.56 5.84
C VAL A 195 -20.78 -10.53 4.67
N LEU A 196 -20.72 -10.01 3.45
CA LEU A 196 -20.74 -10.83 2.23
C LEU A 196 -19.33 -11.24 1.82
N ARG A 197 -19.08 -12.54 1.64
CA ARG A 197 -17.85 -13.03 0.99
C ARG A 197 -18.07 -13.06 -0.52
N LEU A 198 -17.60 -12.01 -1.19
CA LEU A 198 -17.80 -11.81 -2.62
C LEU A 198 -16.51 -12.17 -3.34
N ASN A 199 -16.59 -13.11 -4.29
CA ASN A 199 -15.47 -13.52 -5.14
C ASN A 199 -15.88 -13.49 -6.62
N PHE A 200 -14.93 -13.15 -7.49
CA PHE A 200 -15.15 -13.11 -8.96
C PHE A 200 -16.20 -12.11 -9.45
N ASN A 201 -16.54 -11.11 -8.66
CA ASN A 201 -17.59 -10.15 -8.99
C ASN A 201 -17.05 -8.98 -9.83
N THR A 202 -17.92 -8.38 -10.65
CA THR A 202 -17.66 -7.06 -11.27
C THR A 202 -18.63 -6.03 -10.73
N PHE A 203 -18.12 -5.12 -9.91
CA PHE A 203 -18.84 -3.95 -9.44
C PHE A 203 -18.63 -2.81 -10.44
N GLY A 204 -19.73 -2.25 -10.92
CA GLY A 204 -19.71 -1.11 -11.84
C GLY A 204 -19.15 0.18 -11.21
N ARG A 205 -19.22 1.27 -11.99
CA ARG A 205 -18.78 2.61 -11.56
C ARG A 205 -19.56 3.09 -10.33
N GLY A 206 -18.87 3.68 -9.36
CA GLY A 206 -19.49 4.33 -8.20
C GLY A 206 -20.05 3.36 -7.16
N CYS A 207 -19.33 2.26 -6.91
CA CYS A 207 -19.65 1.33 -5.83
C CYS A 207 -19.27 1.94 -4.47
N TYR A 208 -20.25 2.24 -3.61
CA TYR A 208 -20.04 2.94 -2.35
C TYR A 208 -20.52 2.21 -1.11
N SER A 209 -19.77 2.35 -0.01
CA SER A 209 -20.22 1.99 1.35
C SER A 209 -20.64 0.51 1.51
N ASN A 210 -19.85 -0.38 0.93
CA ASN A 210 -20.02 -1.84 1.05
C ASN A 210 -19.06 -2.44 2.05
N THR A 211 -19.48 -3.52 2.70
CA THR A 211 -18.65 -4.29 3.63
C THR A 211 -18.53 -5.72 3.12
N PHE A 212 -17.32 -6.07 2.71
CA PHE A 212 -16.89 -7.35 2.21
C PHE A 212 -16.24 -8.15 3.33
N GLY A 213 -16.49 -9.46 3.34
CA GLY A 213 -15.93 -10.38 4.31
C GLY A 213 -14.46 -10.65 4.15
N ASN A 214 -13.98 -11.59 4.97
CA ASN A 214 -12.62 -12.08 4.85
C ASN A 214 -12.49 -12.99 3.62
N ASN A 215 -11.28 -13.08 3.05
CA ASN A 215 -10.99 -13.95 1.92
C ASN A 215 -11.84 -13.64 0.68
N CYS A 216 -12.09 -12.35 0.40
CA CYS A 216 -12.69 -11.89 -0.84
C CYS A 216 -11.61 -11.79 -1.93
N TYR A 217 -11.85 -12.41 -3.08
CA TYR A 217 -10.83 -12.46 -4.12
C TYR A 217 -11.35 -12.37 -5.54
N SER A 218 -10.45 -11.96 -6.45
CA SER A 218 -10.73 -11.88 -7.89
C SER A 218 -11.92 -10.99 -8.26
N ASN A 219 -12.23 -9.98 -7.44
CA ASN A 219 -13.28 -9.00 -7.77
C ASN A 219 -12.70 -7.82 -8.55
N THR A 220 -13.50 -7.25 -9.44
CA THR A 220 -13.20 -6.02 -10.18
C THR A 220 -14.16 -4.92 -9.74
N PHE A 221 -13.61 -3.78 -9.33
CA PHE A 221 -14.35 -2.57 -9.02
C PHE A 221 -14.08 -1.55 -10.12
N GLY A 222 -15.14 -0.99 -10.71
CA GLY A 222 -15.02 0.07 -11.71
C GLY A 222 -14.53 1.39 -11.10
N ASP A 223 -14.60 2.47 -11.87
CA ASP A 223 -14.08 3.76 -11.44
C ASP A 223 -14.91 4.40 -10.33
N TYR A 224 -14.29 5.33 -9.60
CA TYR A 224 -14.91 6.16 -8.56
C TYR A 224 -15.52 5.38 -7.39
N CYS A 225 -15.13 4.12 -7.16
CA CYS A 225 -15.62 3.33 -6.03
C CYS A 225 -15.03 3.82 -4.71
N GLY A 226 -15.82 3.87 -3.64
CA GLY A 226 -15.27 4.35 -2.37
C GLY A 226 -16.04 4.09 -1.09
N GLY A 227 -15.39 4.28 0.05
CA GLY A 227 -16.00 3.97 1.34
C GLY A 227 -16.25 2.48 1.56
N ASN A 228 -15.58 1.59 0.81
CA ASN A 228 -15.76 0.15 0.94
C ASN A 228 -14.78 -0.44 1.96
N THR A 229 -15.24 -1.43 2.72
CA THR A 229 -14.43 -2.14 3.72
C THR A 229 -14.26 -3.60 3.30
N PHE A 230 -13.03 -4.06 3.18
CA PHE A 230 -12.66 -5.44 2.93
C PHE A 230 -12.12 -6.05 4.22
N GLY A 231 -12.59 -7.25 4.54
CA GLY A 231 -12.06 -8.04 5.64
C GLY A 231 -10.61 -8.46 5.41
N ASN A 232 -10.12 -9.35 6.26
CA ASN A 232 -8.76 -9.85 6.21
C ASN A 232 -8.54 -10.80 5.03
N SER A 233 -7.30 -10.90 4.58
CA SER A 233 -6.85 -11.86 3.56
C SER A 233 -7.60 -11.72 2.23
N CYS A 234 -7.98 -10.50 1.84
CA CYS A 234 -8.57 -10.24 0.54
C CYS A 234 -7.49 -10.09 -0.53
N TYR A 235 -7.59 -10.81 -1.65
CA TYR A 235 -6.50 -10.90 -2.61
C TYR A 235 -6.93 -10.89 -4.07
N SER A 236 -6.03 -10.50 -4.97
CA SER A 236 -6.28 -10.50 -6.42
C SER A 236 -7.49 -9.66 -6.84
N ASN A 237 -7.83 -8.60 -6.10
CA ASN A 237 -8.89 -7.68 -6.50
C ASN A 237 -8.33 -6.53 -7.33
N THR A 238 -9.11 -6.06 -8.30
CA THR A 238 -8.78 -4.94 -9.18
C THR A 238 -9.71 -3.77 -8.90
N PHE A 239 -9.18 -2.56 -8.77
CA PHE A 239 -9.93 -1.33 -8.67
C PHE A 239 -9.59 -0.42 -9.85
N GLY A 240 -10.61 0.13 -10.48
CA GLY A 240 -10.49 1.14 -11.52
C GLY A 240 -10.04 2.49 -10.94
N ASP A 241 -10.18 3.52 -11.74
CA ASP A 241 -9.57 4.82 -11.46
C ASP A 241 -10.38 5.62 -10.44
N ASN A 242 -9.70 6.55 -9.74
CA ASN A 242 -10.28 7.50 -8.79
C ASN A 242 -11.03 6.84 -7.63
N CYS A 243 -10.66 5.61 -7.26
CA CYS A 243 -11.24 4.93 -6.12
C CYS A 243 -10.66 5.48 -4.81
N ARG A 244 -11.52 5.68 -3.80
CA ARG A 244 -11.16 6.44 -2.61
C ARG A 244 -11.80 5.97 -1.32
N PHE A 245 -11.19 6.24 -0.17
CA PHE A 245 -11.79 5.95 1.15
C PHE A 245 -12.08 4.46 1.38
N ASN A 246 -11.32 3.55 0.77
CA ASN A 246 -11.48 2.12 0.99
C ASN A 246 -10.56 1.64 2.13
N THR A 247 -11.02 0.64 2.88
CA THR A 247 -10.28 0.01 3.97
C THR A 247 -10.08 -1.46 3.66
N PHE A 248 -8.84 -1.93 3.73
CA PHE A 248 -8.46 -3.33 3.58
C PHE A 248 -7.96 -3.85 4.92
N GLY A 249 -8.47 -5.00 5.35
CA GLY A 249 -8.01 -5.70 6.55
C GLY A 249 -6.56 -6.21 6.41
N ASN A 250 -6.14 -7.00 7.39
CA ASN A 250 -4.78 -7.53 7.42
C ASN A 250 -4.53 -8.57 6.33
N GLY A 251 -3.30 -8.66 5.83
CA GLY A 251 -2.89 -9.68 4.86
C GLY A 251 -3.57 -9.56 3.51
N CYS A 252 -4.04 -8.36 3.13
CA CYS A 252 -4.63 -8.15 1.82
C CYS A 252 -3.53 -7.99 0.76
N ASN A 253 -3.52 -8.91 -0.21
CA ASN A 253 -2.35 -9.13 -1.04
C ASN A 253 -2.68 -9.17 -2.54
N SER A 254 -1.71 -8.84 -3.39
CA SER A 254 -1.85 -9.01 -4.84
C SER A 254 -3.03 -8.25 -5.45
N ASN A 255 -3.43 -7.12 -4.85
CA ASN A 255 -4.49 -6.27 -5.40
C ASN A 255 -3.90 -5.22 -6.35
N THR A 256 -4.67 -4.83 -7.35
CA THR A 256 -4.31 -3.82 -8.35
C THR A 256 -5.23 -2.62 -8.21
N PHE A 257 -4.66 -1.42 -8.15
CA PHE A 257 -5.38 -0.17 -7.98
C PHE A 257 -5.03 0.78 -9.13
N GLY A 258 -6.06 1.28 -9.82
CA GLY A 258 -5.93 2.19 -10.95
C GLY A 258 -5.39 3.58 -10.58
N TYR A 259 -5.46 4.49 -11.53
CA TYR A 259 -5.00 5.88 -11.40
C TYR A 259 -5.77 6.61 -10.30
N GLY A 260 -5.13 7.49 -9.53
CA GLY A 260 -5.87 8.37 -8.61
C GLY A 260 -6.43 7.63 -7.38
N PHE A 261 -5.78 6.53 -6.96
CA PHE A 261 -6.21 5.73 -5.81
C PHE A 261 -5.84 6.42 -4.49
N ASN A 262 -6.84 7.05 -3.84
CA ASN A 262 -6.58 8.06 -2.82
C ASN A 262 -7.30 7.81 -1.49
N TYR A 263 -6.65 8.12 -0.37
CA TYR A 263 -7.23 8.02 0.99
C TYR A 263 -7.66 6.62 1.39
N ASN A 264 -6.84 5.61 1.09
CA ASN A 264 -7.15 4.23 1.43
C ASN A 264 -6.27 3.72 2.58
N THR A 265 -6.79 2.76 3.33
CA THR A 265 -6.10 2.17 4.48
C THR A 265 -5.90 0.68 4.25
N PHE A 266 -4.67 0.21 4.44
CA PHE A 266 -4.28 -1.19 4.44
C PHE A 266 -3.85 -1.58 5.84
N GLY A 267 -4.40 -2.69 6.35
CA GLY A 267 -3.97 -3.29 7.60
C GLY A 267 -2.54 -3.84 7.52
N ASN A 268 -2.13 -4.56 8.56
CA ASN A 268 -0.78 -5.12 8.65
C ASN A 268 -0.58 -6.27 7.64
N ASN A 269 0.69 -6.52 7.28
CA ASN A 269 1.10 -7.61 6.38
C ASN A 269 0.47 -7.55 4.98
N CYS A 270 -0.02 -6.39 4.55
CA CYS A 270 -0.54 -6.21 3.19
C CYS A 270 0.62 -6.07 2.20
N CYS A 271 0.72 -7.02 1.28
CA CYS A 271 1.89 -7.22 0.45
C CYS A 271 1.56 -7.41 -1.03
N PHE A 272 2.52 -7.13 -1.91
CA PHE A 272 2.40 -7.37 -3.35
C PHE A 272 1.27 -6.60 -4.04
N ASN A 273 0.87 -5.46 -3.49
CA ASN A 273 -0.15 -4.63 -4.11
C ASN A 273 0.47 -3.66 -5.13
N THR A 274 -0.25 -3.43 -6.22
CA THR A 274 0.16 -2.52 -7.29
C THR A 274 -0.77 -1.31 -7.30
N PHE A 275 -0.19 -0.12 -7.17
CA PHE A 275 -0.86 1.17 -7.20
C PHE A 275 -0.43 1.89 -8.49
N GLY A 276 -1.41 2.39 -9.25
CA GLY A 276 -1.18 3.20 -10.43
C GLY A 276 -0.53 4.55 -10.12
N ASN A 277 -0.60 5.48 -11.07
CA ASN A 277 -0.06 6.82 -10.88
C ASN A 277 -0.99 7.67 -10.00
N TYR A 278 -0.45 8.74 -9.40
CA TYR A 278 -1.21 9.67 -8.57
C TYR A 278 -1.95 8.92 -7.46
N CYS A 279 -1.28 7.98 -6.79
CA CYS A 279 -1.82 7.23 -5.66
C CYS A 279 -1.37 7.86 -4.33
N ASN A 280 -2.35 8.34 -3.58
CA ASN A 280 -2.07 9.37 -2.59
C ASN A 280 -2.74 9.18 -1.24
N SER A 281 -2.07 9.68 -0.21
CA SER A 281 -2.62 9.66 1.16
C SER A 281 -3.06 8.26 1.60
N ASN A 282 -2.34 7.22 1.16
CA ASN A 282 -2.63 5.86 1.56
C ASN A 282 -1.80 5.49 2.80
N THR A 283 -2.43 4.74 3.69
CA THR A 283 -1.81 4.26 4.93
C THR A 283 -1.61 2.75 4.86
N PHE A 284 -0.39 2.29 5.10
CA PHE A 284 -0.02 0.90 5.21
C PHE A 284 0.37 0.60 6.65
N GLY A 285 -0.23 -0.44 7.23
CA GLY A 285 0.12 -0.97 8.54
C GLY A 285 1.53 -1.56 8.59
N ASP A 286 1.84 -2.27 9.67
CA ASP A 286 3.16 -2.85 9.88
C ASP A 286 3.42 -4.05 8.96
N TYR A 287 4.70 -4.27 8.64
CA TYR A 287 5.17 -5.38 7.79
C TYR A 287 4.48 -5.40 6.41
N CYS A 288 4.06 -4.24 5.92
CA CYS A 288 3.54 -4.06 4.57
C CYS A 288 4.69 -3.97 3.57
N ASN A 289 4.81 -5.02 2.76
CA ASN A 289 6.02 -5.26 1.98
C ASN A 289 5.73 -5.44 0.50
N SER A 290 6.72 -5.13 -0.34
CA SER A 290 6.66 -5.43 -1.78
C SER A 290 5.50 -4.76 -2.51
N ASN A 291 5.11 -3.54 -2.11
CA ASN A 291 4.09 -2.77 -2.81
C ASN A 291 4.74 -1.85 -3.85
N THR A 292 4.10 -1.71 -5.00
CA THR A 292 4.59 -0.89 -6.12
C THR A 292 3.67 0.30 -6.31
N PHE A 293 4.23 1.49 -6.45
CA PHE A 293 3.51 2.74 -6.71
C PHE A 293 4.02 3.35 -8.01
N GLY A 294 3.09 3.79 -8.86
CA GLY A 294 3.40 4.49 -10.09
C GLY A 294 3.95 5.91 -9.85
N ASN A 295 3.96 6.72 -10.91
CA ASN A 295 4.48 8.08 -10.88
C ASN A 295 3.57 9.03 -10.08
N ASP A 296 4.12 10.17 -9.67
CA ASP A 296 3.37 11.23 -9.00
C ASP A 296 2.64 10.72 -7.75
N CYS A 297 3.17 9.68 -7.09
CA CYS A 297 2.57 9.10 -5.90
C CYS A 297 3.06 9.86 -4.67
N TYR A 298 2.12 10.40 -3.91
CA TYR A 298 2.43 11.32 -2.81
C TYR A 298 1.82 10.93 -1.47
N SER A 299 2.56 11.23 -0.39
CA SER A 299 2.06 11.14 0.99
C SER A 299 1.61 9.74 1.41
N ASN A 300 2.34 8.69 1.02
CA ASN A 300 2.05 7.34 1.49
C ASN A 300 2.85 7.04 2.77
N THR A 301 2.18 6.41 3.73
CA THR A 301 2.74 6.10 5.05
C THR A 301 2.89 4.60 5.23
N PHE A 302 4.07 4.16 5.67
CA PHE A 302 4.39 2.76 5.92
C PHE A 302 4.75 2.52 7.39
N GLY A 303 4.13 1.51 8.01
CA GLY A 303 4.39 1.09 9.38
C GLY A 303 5.78 0.48 9.62
N VAL A 304 5.98 -0.10 10.81
CA VAL A 304 7.23 -0.73 11.25
C VAL A 304 7.52 -2.00 10.44
N GLY A 305 8.80 -2.26 10.15
CA GLY A 305 9.23 -3.42 9.37
C GLY A 305 8.70 -3.44 7.94
N CYS A 306 8.12 -2.31 7.49
CA CYS A 306 7.72 -2.15 6.11
C CYS A 306 8.96 -1.98 5.25
N SER A 307 9.03 -2.81 4.23
CA SER A 307 10.22 -2.99 3.46
C SER A 307 9.86 -3.29 2.02
N SER A 308 10.77 -3.00 1.10
CA SER A 308 10.59 -3.32 -0.34
C SER A 308 9.43 -2.61 -1.02
N ASN A 309 9.07 -1.41 -0.56
CA ASN A 309 8.12 -0.59 -1.29
C ASN A 309 8.85 0.22 -2.37
N THR A 310 8.35 0.13 -3.60
CA THR A 310 8.94 0.74 -4.79
C THR A 310 8.06 1.88 -5.26
N PHE A 311 8.67 2.99 -5.64
CA PHE A 311 7.95 4.16 -6.07
C PHE A 311 8.65 4.81 -7.25
N ASP A 312 7.88 5.14 -8.27
CA ASP A 312 8.37 5.55 -9.59
C ASP A 312 8.67 7.07 -9.66
N CYS A 313 8.96 7.63 -10.84
CA CYS A 313 9.33 9.05 -11.01
C CYS A 313 8.36 10.03 -10.33
N ASP A 314 8.91 11.19 -9.93
CA ASP A 314 8.14 12.25 -9.30
C ASP A 314 7.40 11.71 -8.06
N TYR A 315 8.20 10.98 -7.29
CA TYR A 315 7.78 10.36 -6.05
C TYR A 315 8.18 11.22 -4.88
N TYR A 316 7.15 11.65 -4.16
CA TYR A 316 7.29 12.76 -3.23
C TYR A 316 6.71 12.39 -1.88
N TYR A 317 7.47 12.62 -0.82
CA TYR A 317 6.97 12.61 0.57
C TYR A 317 6.50 11.26 1.08
N ASN A 318 7.44 10.35 1.29
CA ASN A 318 7.08 9.03 1.80
C ASN A 318 7.98 8.60 2.92
N THR A 319 7.33 7.93 3.85
CA THR A 319 7.85 7.70 5.18
C THR A 319 7.81 6.21 5.47
N PHE A 320 8.95 5.71 5.91
CA PHE A 320 9.13 4.34 6.34
C PHE A 320 9.48 4.36 7.86
N GLY A 321 8.77 3.59 8.68
CA GLY A 321 8.95 3.45 10.15
C GLY A 321 10.25 2.80 10.68
N ASN A 322 10.22 2.17 11.86
CA ASN A 322 11.39 1.49 12.45
C ASN A 322 11.59 0.08 11.87
N GLU A 323 12.82 -0.43 11.92
CA GLU A 323 13.23 -1.56 11.06
C GLU A 323 12.86 -1.32 9.59
N CYS A 324 12.64 -0.04 9.22
CA CYS A 324 12.54 0.34 7.84
C CYS A 324 13.91 0.46 7.27
N LYS A 325 14.34 -0.73 6.91
CA LYS A 325 14.89 -0.97 5.61
C LYS A 325 14.01 -0.18 4.62
N LYS A 326 14.58 0.87 4.01
CA LYS A 326 14.08 1.57 2.80
C LYS A 326 13.46 3.01 2.85
N ASN A 327 13.99 4.01 3.61
CA ASN A 327 14.49 5.32 3.03
C ASN A 327 13.50 6.45 2.56
N THR A 328 13.78 7.74 2.85
CA THR A 328 13.00 8.92 2.34
C THR A 328 13.77 9.79 1.32
N PHE A 329 13.10 10.21 0.25
CA PHE A 329 13.66 10.87 -0.94
C PHE A 329 12.90 12.19 -1.24
N GLY A 330 13.60 13.23 -1.72
CA GLY A 330 13.00 14.50 -2.18
C GLY A 330 12.53 14.47 -3.64
N SER A 331 12.25 15.64 -4.23
CA SER A 331 11.77 15.76 -5.61
C SER A 331 12.82 15.42 -6.64
N SER A 332 12.41 14.68 -7.66
CA SER A 332 13.32 14.02 -8.58
C SER A 332 14.41 13.27 -7.84
N CYS A 333 14.28 12.88 -6.56
CA CYS A 333 15.38 12.24 -5.83
C CYS A 333 15.37 10.75 -6.11
N HIS A 334 16.55 10.28 -6.48
CA HIS A 334 16.78 8.94 -6.98
C HIS A 334 18.05 8.39 -6.36
N ASN A 335 18.15 7.06 -6.24
CA ASN A 335 19.38 6.38 -5.86
C ASN A 335 19.92 6.70 -4.45
N ASN A 336 19.04 6.87 -3.46
CA ASN A 336 19.43 6.95 -2.05
C ASN A 336 19.24 5.60 -1.34
N THR A 337 20.29 5.19 -0.63
CA THR A 337 20.37 3.90 0.07
C THR A 337 20.61 4.12 1.55
N PHE A 338 19.74 3.57 2.40
CA PHE A 338 19.88 3.53 3.85
C PHE A 338 19.90 2.06 4.32
N GLY A 339 20.98 1.68 5.00
CA GLY A 339 21.24 0.34 5.54
C GLY A 339 20.40 -0.07 6.76
N ASP A 340 20.86 -1.08 7.51
CA ASP A 340 20.12 -1.59 8.67
C ASP A 340 20.16 -0.61 9.83
N GLU A 341 19.02 -0.47 10.52
CA GLU A 341 18.87 0.58 11.52
C GLU A 341 19.27 1.97 10.98
N CYS A 342 19.12 2.17 9.66
CA CYS A 342 19.31 3.46 9.05
C CYS A 342 17.96 4.14 8.96
N LYS A 343 17.85 5.05 9.91
CA LYS A 343 16.65 5.73 10.31
C LYS A 343 17.08 7.18 10.38
N ASN A 344 16.22 8.08 9.93
CA ASN A 344 16.44 9.52 10.13
C ASN A 344 17.61 10.10 9.31
N ASN A 345 17.65 9.85 8.00
CA ASN A 345 18.56 10.56 7.09
C ASN A 345 17.76 11.51 6.18
N THR A 346 18.23 12.75 6.03
CA THR A 346 17.46 13.85 5.43
C THR A 346 18.16 14.46 4.23
N PHE A 347 17.44 14.47 3.11
CA PHE A 347 17.97 14.81 1.78
C PHE A 347 17.24 15.96 1.12
N GLY A 348 18.00 16.73 0.33
CA GLY A 348 17.53 17.78 -0.57
C GLY A 348 16.82 17.24 -1.81
N ASN A 349 16.46 18.12 -2.73
CA ASN A 349 16.04 17.77 -4.08
C ASN A 349 17.25 17.51 -4.95
N ASN A 350 17.03 16.87 -6.07
CA ASN A 350 18.12 16.48 -6.94
C ASN A 350 19.23 15.71 -6.17
N TYR A 351 18.81 14.91 -5.20
CA TYR A 351 19.68 14.23 -4.24
C TYR A 351 19.88 12.79 -4.71
N TYR A 352 21.06 12.57 -5.30
CA TYR A 352 21.37 11.49 -6.24
C TYR A 352 22.52 10.64 -5.75
N ASP A 353 22.43 9.32 -5.84
CA ASP A 353 23.58 8.43 -5.66
C ASP A 353 24.27 8.60 -4.29
N ASN A 354 23.49 8.54 -3.21
CA ASN A 354 23.99 8.73 -1.84
C ASN A 354 23.83 7.47 -0.99
N THR A 355 24.89 7.18 -0.23
CA THR A 355 25.01 5.94 0.56
C THR A 355 25.09 6.24 2.05
N PHE A 356 24.21 5.60 2.81
CA PHE A 356 24.16 5.60 4.27
C PHE A 356 24.43 4.17 4.75
N GLY A 357 25.63 3.96 5.29
CA GLY A 357 26.06 2.72 5.95
C GLY A 357 25.19 2.37 7.16
N ASN A 358 25.42 1.22 7.79
CA ASN A 358 24.58 0.74 8.89
C ASN A 358 24.61 1.67 10.10
N ASN A 359 23.48 1.77 10.79
CA ASN A 359 23.35 2.71 11.89
C ASN A 359 23.73 4.15 11.49
N CYS A 360 23.69 4.50 10.20
CA CYS A 360 23.74 5.89 9.80
C CYS A 360 22.41 6.54 10.17
N GLN A 361 22.50 7.37 11.19
CA GLN A 361 21.36 7.94 11.87
C GLN A 361 21.62 9.41 12.09
N TYR A 362 20.65 10.28 11.79
CA TYR A 362 20.77 11.71 12.06
C TYR A 362 21.89 12.40 11.28
N ASN A 363 21.98 12.13 9.98
CA ASN A 363 22.91 12.81 9.09
C ASN A 363 22.16 13.74 8.14
N ASN A 364 22.59 15.00 8.12
CA ASN A 364 21.91 16.07 7.40
C ASN A 364 22.89 16.88 6.54
N PHE A 365 22.49 17.23 5.33
CA PHE A 365 23.30 18.04 4.41
C PHE A 365 22.66 19.41 4.15
N TYR A 366 23.44 20.47 4.38
CA TYR A 366 22.99 21.86 4.38
C TYR A 366 23.90 22.78 3.56
N HIS A 367 23.30 23.84 3.01
CA HIS A 367 23.98 24.93 2.33
C HIS A 367 24.49 25.99 3.33
N GLY A 368 25.60 26.64 3.01
CA GLY A 368 26.22 27.72 3.80
C GLY A 368 27.19 27.21 4.86
N SER A 369 27.66 28.10 5.75
CA SER A 369 28.54 27.77 6.89
C SER A 369 27.81 27.44 8.18
N SER A 370 26.49 27.60 8.19
CA SER A 370 25.59 27.24 9.28
C SER A 370 24.16 27.36 8.77
N GLY A 371 23.19 26.83 9.51
CA GLY A 371 21.77 26.89 9.11
C GLY A 371 21.17 25.52 8.83
N THR A 372 20.13 25.44 7.99
CA THR A 372 19.38 24.20 7.76
C THR A 372 18.85 24.06 6.31
N THR A 373 19.31 24.91 5.38
CA THR A 373 18.88 24.88 3.99
C THR A 373 19.37 23.61 3.34
N LYS A 374 18.46 22.68 3.00
CA LYS A 374 18.83 21.40 2.40
C LYS A 374 19.70 21.65 1.19
N LYS A 375 20.82 20.97 1.17
CA LYS A 375 21.70 21.05 0.03
C LYS A 375 21.11 20.15 -1.06
N ASP A 376 20.80 20.80 -2.17
CA ASP A 376 20.31 20.16 -3.39
C ASP A 376 21.49 19.91 -4.33
N TYR A 377 21.29 19.06 -5.34
CA TYR A 377 22.34 18.69 -6.30
C TYR A 377 23.55 18.09 -5.56
N ILE A 378 23.22 17.19 -4.64
CA ILE A 378 24.20 16.38 -3.93
C ILE A 378 24.30 15.05 -4.63
N ARG A 379 25.54 14.65 -4.95
CA ARG A 379 25.79 13.30 -5.45
C ARG A 379 27.07 12.68 -4.94
N TYR A 380 27.10 11.36 -4.85
CA TYR A 380 28.30 10.62 -4.43
C TYR A 380 28.78 10.98 -3.02
N ILE A 381 27.83 11.15 -2.09
CA ILE A 381 28.11 11.19 -0.67
C ILE A 381 28.13 9.77 -0.12
N VAL A 382 29.18 9.48 0.64
CA VAL A 382 29.26 8.27 1.45
C VAL A 382 29.31 8.66 2.92
N LEU A 383 28.32 8.21 3.70
CA LEU A 383 28.40 8.15 5.16
C LEU A 383 28.71 6.71 5.55
N GLU A 384 29.92 6.49 6.07
CA GLU A 384 30.31 5.16 6.55
C GLU A 384 29.54 4.77 7.82
N ASP A 385 29.52 3.48 8.12
CA ASP A 385 28.80 2.89 9.24
C ASP A 385 28.99 3.67 10.53
N GLY A 386 27.89 3.82 11.29
CA GLY A 386 27.92 4.54 12.56
C GLY A 386 28.19 6.04 12.43
N CYS A 387 28.31 6.62 11.22
CA CYS A 387 28.22 8.07 11.06
C CYS A 387 26.86 8.49 11.61
N ILE A 388 26.89 9.10 12.78
CA ILE A 388 25.72 9.46 13.53
C ILE A 388 25.84 10.88 14.00
N ASN A 389 24.71 11.58 13.99
CA ASN A 389 24.58 12.89 14.60
C ASN A 389 25.53 13.92 13.96
N ASN A 390 25.30 14.19 12.67
CA ASN A 390 26.13 15.12 11.90
C ASN A 390 25.29 16.09 11.06
N ASN A 391 25.63 17.37 11.13
CA ASN A 391 25.12 18.42 10.26
C ASN A 391 26.24 18.90 9.35
N PHE A 392 26.20 18.46 8.10
CA PHE A 392 27.16 18.84 7.08
C PHE A 392 26.77 20.15 6.42
N TYR A 393 27.70 21.09 6.35
CA TYR A 393 27.50 22.45 5.83
C TYR A 393 28.44 22.70 4.66
N SER A 394 27.95 23.25 3.55
CA SER A 394 28.80 23.61 2.43
C SER A 394 28.40 24.95 1.83
N GLU A 395 29.33 25.91 1.85
CA GLU A 395 29.19 27.24 1.24
C GLU A 395 29.33 27.24 -0.29
N VAL A 396 29.83 26.15 -0.88
CA VAL A 396 30.04 26.06 -2.32
C VAL A 396 28.70 26.10 -3.06
N THR A 397 28.57 26.94 -4.08
CA THR A 397 27.30 27.05 -4.83
C THR A 397 27.12 25.84 -5.75
N THR A 398 25.96 25.17 -5.70
CA THR A 398 25.59 24.02 -6.55
C THR A 398 24.39 24.34 -7.44
N ASP A 399 24.29 23.69 -8.59
CA ASP A 399 23.19 23.81 -9.55
C ASP A 399 23.05 22.53 -10.41
N ILE A 400 22.23 22.59 -11.47
CA ILE A 400 21.93 21.45 -12.35
C ILE A 400 23.15 20.87 -13.07
N ASP A 401 24.16 21.70 -13.33
CA ASP A 401 25.40 21.32 -13.99
C ASP A 401 26.54 21.08 -12.99
N ASN A 402 26.38 21.55 -11.74
CA ASN A 402 27.44 21.66 -10.75
C ASN A 402 27.07 21.06 -9.39
N TYR A 403 27.67 19.92 -9.02
CA TYR A 403 27.23 19.14 -7.86
C TYR A 403 28.20 19.22 -6.66
N LEU A 404 27.63 19.16 -5.46
CA LEU A 404 28.39 18.85 -4.26
C LEU A 404 28.67 17.35 -4.24
N GLN A 405 29.94 16.96 -4.41
CA GLN A 405 30.25 15.57 -4.71
C GLN A 405 31.58 15.04 -4.20
N ARG A 406 31.70 13.70 -4.20
CA ARG A 406 32.93 12.94 -3.88
C ARG A 406 33.45 13.22 -2.47
N ILE A 407 32.52 13.23 -1.51
CA ILE A 407 32.83 13.42 -0.11
C ILE A 407 32.63 12.11 0.63
N ARG A 408 33.65 11.73 1.39
CA ARG A 408 33.62 10.57 2.27
C ARG A 408 33.60 10.98 3.75
N ILE A 409 32.47 10.60 4.33
CA ILE A 409 32.05 10.52 5.71
C ILE A 409 32.69 9.42 6.59
N LYS A 410 33.69 9.62 7.46
CA LYS A 410 34.12 8.54 8.38
C LYS A 410 34.40 8.96 9.82
N GLY A 411 34.10 8.07 10.75
CA GLY A 411 34.45 8.23 12.17
C GLY A 411 33.81 9.44 12.84
N LEU A 412 32.74 9.99 12.25
CA LEU A 412 31.95 11.10 12.80
C LEU A 412 30.78 10.51 13.58
N GLU A 413 31.13 9.89 14.68
CA GLU A 413 30.21 9.23 15.60
C GLU A 413 30.03 10.14 16.81
N ASN A 414 29.06 11.05 16.71
CA ASN A 414 28.83 12.01 17.78
C ASN A 414 27.72 11.54 18.70
N ASN A 415 27.83 11.89 19.98
CA ASN A 415 26.71 11.72 20.92
C ASN A 415 25.57 12.70 20.63
N THR A 416 25.87 13.86 20.02
CA THR A 416 24.92 14.92 19.67
C THR A 416 25.21 15.50 18.30
N PRO A 417 24.20 15.92 17.51
CA PRO A 417 24.42 16.48 16.17
C PRO A 417 25.45 17.60 16.18
N THR A 418 26.60 17.37 15.53
CA THR A 418 27.66 18.37 15.45
C THR A 418 27.67 19.06 14.10
N ASN A 419 28.09 20.33 14.11
CA ASN A 419 28.23 21.10 12.88
C ASN A 419 29.57 20.76 12.23
N ILE A 420 29.50 20.28 11.00
CA ILE A 420 30.63 19.79 10.23
C ILE A 420 30.68 20.63 8.97
N GLN A 421 31.62 21.54 8.92
CA GLN A 421 31.87 22.32 7.71
C GLN A 421 32.57 21.45 6.68
N ILE A 422 32.01 21.42 5.48
CA ILE A 422 32.58 20.88 4.26
C ILE A 422 33.14 22.07 3.46
N THR A 423 34.42 22.34 3.66
CA THR A 423 35.15 23.47 3.08
C THR A 423 35.77 23.15 1.70
N LEU A 424 35.00 22.52 0.81
CA LEU A 424 35.44 22.35 -0.58
C LEU A 424 35.72 23.72 -1.22
N SER A 425 36.76 23.80 -2.05
CA SER A 425 37.11 25.03 -2.77
C SER A 425 36.23 25.28 -4.00
N GLU A 426 35.66 24.22 -4.59
CA GLU A 426 34.83 24.26 -5.79
C GLU A 426 33.86 23.08 -5.84
N VAL A 427 32.87 23.16 -6.73
CA VAL A 427 32.01 22.02 -7.11
C VAL A 427 32.76 21.09 -8.06
N ASP A 428 32.26 19.87 -8.21
CA ASP A 428 32.81 18.90 -9.14
C ASP A 428 34.31 18.56 -8.98
N THR A 429 34.81 18.56 -7.74
CA THR A 429 36.22 18.33 -7.42
C THR A 429 36.77 17.02 -7.97
N ASN A 430 38.03 17.02 -8.43
CA ASN A 430 38.72 15.85 -8.98
C ASN A 430 39.24 14.84 -7.95
N TYR A 431 39.23 15.19 -6.66
CA TYR A 431 39.79 14.41 -5.55
C TYR A 431 38.71 14.05 -4.51
N GLU A 432 38.89 12.93 -3.79
CA GLU A 432 38.05 12.55 -2.66
C GLU A 432 38.38 13.43 -1.45
N TRP A 433 37.36 14.08 -0.90
CA TRP A 433 37.48 14.80 0.35
C TRP A 433 37.10 13.91 1.51
N VAL A 434 38.01 13.80 2.46
CA VAL A 434 37.80 12.99 3.66
C VAL A 434 37.54 13.93 4.83
N ILE A 435 36.46 13.64 5.54
CA ILE A 435 36.10 14.33 6.78
C ILE A 435 36.09 13.27 7.88
N CYS A 436 36.90 13.47 8.92
CA CYS A 436 36.99 12.54 10.04
C CYS A 436 37.39 13.20 11.35
N TYR A 437 37.13 12.50 12.46
CA TYR A 437 37.78 12.79 13.74
C TYR A 437 39.17 12.16 13.81
N THR A 438 40.14 12.90 14.34
CA THR A 438 41.41 12.31 14.79
C THR A 438 41.28 11.76 16.21
N SER A 439 42.28 10.99 16.67
CA SER A 439 42.33 10.42 18.03
C SER A 439 42.23 11.46 19.17
N GLY A 440 42.40 12.75 18.87
CA GLY A 440 42.24 13.86 19.82
C GLY A 440 40.86 14.53 19.83
N GLY A 441 39.91 14.11 18.99
CA GLY A 441 38.55 14.70 18.93
C GLY A 441 38.44 15.99 18.12
N THR A 442 39.49 16.40 17.39
CA THR A 442 39.44 17.53 16.46
C THR A 442 38.90 17.05 15.11
N LEU A 443 37.89 17.76 14.58
CA LEU A 443 37.42 17.54 13.21
C LEU A 443 38.53 17.93 12.24
N LYS A 444 38.93 17.02 11.36
CA LYS A 444 39.84 17.31 10.26
C LYS A 444 39.18 17.02 8.93
N GLN A 445 39.27 18.00 8.05
CA GLN A 445 38.92 17.88 6.66
C GLN A 445 40.20 18.08 5.88
N TYR A 446 40.54 17.13 5.02
CA TYR A 446 41.71 17.25 4.17
C TYR A 446 41.35 16.86 2.74
N CYS A 447 41.81 17.69 1.82
CA CYS A 447 42.02 17.34 0.43
C CYS A 447 43.43 16.80 0.37
N PRO A 448 43.67 15.51 0.09
CA PRO A 448 45.01 14.94 0.15
C PRO A 448 45.93 15.53 -0.94
N ASP A 449 46.50 16.72 -0.73
CA ASP A 449 47.50 17.38 -1.58
C ASP A 449 48.42 18.36 -0.77
N ASN A 450 49.55 17.86 -0.22
CA ASN A 450 50.81 18.52 0.26
C ASN A 450 50.85 19.68 1.34
N ASN A 451 51.40 19.40 2.56
CA ASN A 451 52.09 20.25 3.60
C ASN A 451 51.42 21.53 4.24
N ASP A 452 51.01 21.48 5.53
CA ASP A 452 50.34 22.59 6.30
C ASP A 452 51.20 23.27 7.42
N SER A 453 51.27 24.63 7.47
CA SER A 453 51.94 25.45 8.53
C SER A 453 51.15 26.72 8.96
N TYR A 454 51.27 27.21 10.22
CA TYR A 454 50.51 28.36 10.82
C TYR A 454 51.28 29.17 11.91
N LYS A 455 50.78 30.36 12.38
CA LYS A 455 51.49 31.29 13.31
C LYS A 455 50.63 31.84 14.48
N LEU A 456 51.27 32.18 15.61
CA LEU A 456 50.73 32.91 16.79
C LEU A 456 51.50 34.22 17.02
N GLU A 457 50.82 35.28 17.46
CA GLU A 457 51.43 36.61 17.60
C GLU A 457 51.10 37.28 18.94
N ASN A 458 52.04 38.10 19.43
CA ASN A 458 51.92 38.98 20.61
C ASN A 458 51.48 38.28 21.91
N ILE A 459 52.12 37.18 22.26
CA ILE A 459 51.80 36.38 23.45
C ILE A 459 52.44 36.99 24.70
N GLU A 460 51.61 37.45 25.64
CA GLU A 460 52.09 37.95 26.93
C GLU A 460 52.50 36.80 27.86
N VAL A 461 53.72 36.89 28.38
CA VAL A 461 54.30 35.94 29.33
C VAL A 461 54.66 36.70 30.60
N SER A 462 53.74 36.68 31.56
CA SER A 462 53.83 37.46 32.80
C SER A 462 54.11 36.61 34.05
N THR A 463 53.92 35.29 33.96
CA THR A 463 54.14 34.37 35.08
C THR A 463 55.31 33.44 34.76
N TRP A 464 56.44 33.70 35.40
CA TRP A 464 57.63 32.87 35.32
C TRP A 464 57.83 32.10 36.62
N ASN A 465 57.94 30.79 36.52
CA ASN A 465 58.20 29.89 37.63
C ASN A 465 59.67 29.52 37.71
N ASP A 466 60.18 29.25 38.90
CA ASP A 466 61.56 28.79 39.07
C ASP A 466 61.78 27.50 38.28
N SER A 467 62.90 27.45 37.55
CA SER A 467 63.30 26.31 36.74
C SER A 467 64.75 25.94 37.01
N ASN A 468 65.02 24.64 37.02
CA ASN A 468 66.37 24.09 37.09
C ASN A 468 66.74 23.31 35.82
N THR A 469 65.91 23.37 34.77
CA THR A 469 66.10 22.64 33.50
C THR A 469 67.37 23.11 32.78
N TYR A 470 67.57 24.43 32.70
CA TYR A 470 68.78 25.03 32.15
C TYR A 470 69.46 25.88 33.21
N THR A 471 70.67 25.52 33.61
CA THR A 471 71.39 26.12 34.75
C THR A 471 71.59 27.62 34.66
N ASP A 472 71.67 28.17 33.44
CA ASP A 472 71.85 29.59 33.20
C ASP A 472 70.52 30.36 33.10
N PHE A 473 69.37 29.68 33.03
CA PHE A 473 68.03 30.24 32.88
C PHE A 473 67.12 29.73 34.02
N GLY A 474 67.21 30.40 35.16
CA GLY A 474 66.56 29.99 36.41
C GLY A 474 65.03 30.11 36.43
N TYR A 475 64.40 30.54 35.34
CA TYR A 475 62.96 30.69 35.25
C TYR A 475 62.42 30.08 33.95
N GLN A 476 61.21 29.53 33.99
CA GLN A 476 60.48 29.04 32.82
C GLN A 476 59.05 29.56 32.79
N ALA A 477 58.50 29.64 31.60
CA ALA A 477 57.10 29.93 31.40
C ALA A 477 56.51 28.94 30.39
N GLN A 478 55.30 28.49 30.70
CA GLN A 478 54.52 27.64 29.83
C GLN A 478 53.65 28.50 28.93
N ILE A 479 53.65 28.18 27.64
CA ILE A 479 52.78 28.78 26.64
C ILE A 479 51.93 27.67 26.06
N ASP A 480 50.65 27.71 26.37
CA ASP A 480 49.68 26.72 25.89
C ASP A 480 49.39 26.97 24.39
N ILE A 481 49.49 25.92 23.59
CA ILE A 481 49.24 25.93 22.14
C ILE A 481 48.32 24.76 21.82
N ASP A 482 47.04 25.09 21.61
CA ASP A 482 46.01 24.10 21.34
C ASP A 482 46.34 23.23 20.12
N ASN A 483 46.10 21.92 20.27
CA ASN A 483 46.32 20.90 19.24
C ASN A 483 47.79 20.74 18.78
N LEU A 484 48.79 21.15 19.56
CA LEU A 484 50.21 20.89 19.28
C LEU A 484 50.61 19.43 19.59
N SER A 485 51.30 18.76 18.66
CA SER A 485 51.91 17.43 18.83
C SER A 485 53.42 17.57 19.13
N GLU A 486 53.98 16.61 19.86
CA GLU A 486 55.44 16.49 20.04
C GLU A 486 56.17 16.23 18.71
N SER A 487 55.46 15.77 17.68
CA SER A 487 55.99 15.57 16.33
C SER A 487 55.93 16.82 15.44
N ASP A 488 55.33 17.92 15.89
CA ASP A 488 55.26 19.15 15.10
C ASP A 488 56.56 19.98 15.17
N PHE A 489 56.81 20.81 14.15
CA PHE A 489 57.89 21.79 14.20
C PHE A 489 57.37 23.13 14.76
N VAL A 490 58.08 23.73 15.73
CA VAL A 490 57.75 25.04 16.32
C VAL A 490 58.96 25.97 16.34
N ASN A 491 58.75 27.23 15.97
CA ASN A 491 59.76 28.29 15.96
C ASN A 491 59.27 29.53 16.73
N VAL A 492 59.96 29.93 17.82
CA VAL A 492 59.61 31.08 18.65
C VAL A 492 60.55 32.27 18.37
N VAL A 493 59.97 33.44 18.10
CA VAL A 493 60.69 34.66 17.80
C VAL A 493 60.42 35.70 18.89
N PHE A 494 61.44 36.04 19.67
CA PHE A 494 61.38 37.09 20.70
C PHE A 494 61.47 38.51 20.09
N GLY A 495 60.93 39.49 20.82
CA GLY A 495 61.09 40.91 20.48
C GLY A 495 62.56 41.31 20.42
N VAL A 496 62.90 42.34 19.62
CA VAL A 496 64.30 42.71 19.37
C VAL A 496 65.06 43.01 20.67
N ASN A 497 64.44 43.69 21.63
CA ASN A 497 65.07 44.03 22.90
C ASN A 497 65.30 42.79 23.77
N GLU A 498 64.33 41.87 23.80
CA GLU A 498 64.39 40.61 24.54
C GLU A 498 65.42 39.66 23.92
N ALA A 499 65.41 39.52 22.59
CA ALA A 499 66.31 38.65 21.84
C ALA A 499 67.79 39.03 22.00
N VAL A 500 68.10 40.33 22.09
CA VAL A 500 69.49 40.82 22.26
C VAL A 500 69.90 40.97 23.73
N SER A 501 68.97 40.90 24.68
CA SER A 501 69.27 41.06 26.11
C SER A 501 70.10 39.92 26.70
N GLY A 502 70.10 38.74 26.06
CA GLY A 502 70.73 37.52 26.57
C GLY A 502 70.02 36.90 27.77
N ASN A 503 68.82 37.40 28.11
CA ASN A 503 68.01 36.94 29.23
C ASN A 503 67.07 35.77 28.87
N TYR A 504 66.81 35.50 27.58
CA TYR A 504 65.87 34.46 27.15
C TYR A 504 66.57 33.38 26.32
N ALA A 505 66.21 32.12 26.54
CA ALA A 505 66.84 30.99 25.87
C ALA A 505 66.36 30.89 24.40
N PRO A 506 67.25 30.54 23.45
CA PRO A 506 66.86 30.29 22.07
C PRO A 506 66.25 28.89 21.85
N ALA A 507 66.40 27.99 22.82
CA ALA A 507 65.82 26.66 22.80
C ALA A 507 64.46 26.64 23.50
N ILE A 508 63.57 25.79 23.00
CA ILE A 508 62.25 25.54 23.55
C ILE A 508 62.05 24.03 23.72
N GLU A 509 61.14 23.65 24.61
CA GLU A 509 60.68 22.27 24.72
C GLU A 509 59.23 22.20 24.25
N ILE A 510 58.92 21.19 23.43
CA ILE A 510 57.62 20.99 22.81
C ILE A 510 56.96 19.80 23.48
N TYR A 511 55.74 19.99 23.96
CA TYR A 511 54.90 18.96 24.56
C TYR A 511 53.54 18.95 23.89
N SER A 512 52.77 17.89 24.12
CA SER A 512 51.38 17.88 23.64
C SER A 512 50.58 19.00 24.30
N GLY A 513 50.13 19.96 23.48
CA GLY A 513 49.30 21.09 23.89
C GLY A 513 50.05 22.32 24.45
N TYR A 514 51.37 22.31 24.59
CA TYR A 514 52.12 23.49 25.07
C TYR A 514 53.60 23.46 24.71
N ILE A 515 54.24 24.63 24.84
CA ILE A 515 55.71 24.75 24.81
C ILE A 515 56.22 25.37 26.12
N LEU A 516 57.48 25.10 26.43
CA LEU A 516 58.20 25.81 27.50
C LEU A 516 59.25 26.74 26.91
N VAL A 517 59.23 27.98 27.38
CA VAL A 517 60.25 29.00 27.13
C VAL A 517 60.99 29.33 28.43
N PHE A 518 62.27 29.71 28.34
CA PHE A 518 63.15 29.83 29.50
C PHE A 518 63.81 31.22 29.58
N SER A 519 64.02 31.73 30.81
CA SER A 519 64.53 33.06 31.10
C SER A 519 65.48 33.10 32.30
N LYS A 520 66.38 34.08 32.33
CA LYS A 520 67.26 34.43 33.46
C LYS A 520 66.61 35.38 34.45
N VAL A 521 65.59 36.11 34.00
CA VAL A 521 64.92 37.16 34.76
C VAL A 521 63.43 36.87 34.85
N ASN A 522 62.86 37.13 36.02
CA ASN A 522 61.42 37.04 36.22
C ASN A 522 60.80 38.39 35.88
N THR A 523 60.58 38.64 34.58
CA THR A 523 60.03 39.90 34.08
C THR A 523 59.02 39.59 33.00
N ALA A 524 57.87 40.27 33.07
CA ALA A 524 56.82 40.11 32.08
C ALA A 524 57.26 40.62 30.71
N ILE A 525 57.00 39.84 29.65
CA ILE A 525 57.31 40.18 28.26
C ILE A 525 56.16 39.84 27.33
N THR A 526 56.24 40.31 26.09
CA THR A 526 55.34 39.92 25.00
C THR A 526 56.16 39.31 23.86
N ILE A 527 55.86 38.07 23.47
CA ILE A 527 56.51 37.35 22.38
C ILE A 527 55.79 37.68 21.07
N PRO A 528 56.46 38.30 20.08
CA PRO A 528 55.80 38.79 18.88
C PRO A 528 55.37 37.69 17.91
N THR A 529 56.08 36.57 17.77
CA THR A 529 55.70 35.52 16.81
C THR A 529 56.12 34.11 17.24
N ILE A 530 55.26 33.12 17.00
CA ILE A 530 55.53 31.68 17.10
C ILE A 530 54.98 31.01 15.82
N GLU A 531 55.78 30.22 15.08
CA GLU A 531 55.38 29.54 13.84
C GLU A 531 55.39 28.01 14.02
N ILE A 532 54.38 27.31 13.48
CA ILE A 532 54.16 25.86 13.66
C ILE A 532 53.92 25.16 12.31
N THR A 533 54.55 24.01 12.06
CA THR A 533 54.35 23.16 10.87
C THR A 533 53.96 21.73 11.27
N LYS A 534 52.89 21.19 10.65
CA LYS A 534 52.32 19.87 10.99
C LYS A 534 53.00 18.74 10.20
N ILE A 535 53.46 17.69 10.89
CA ILE A 535 54.16 16.56 10.23
C ILE A 535 53.27 15.32 10.03
N ASP A 536 52.29 15.06 10.91
CA ASP A 536 51.45 13.86 10.81
C ASP A 536 49.96 14.19 10.58
N LEU A 537 49.38 13.54 9.57
CA LEU A 537 47.93 13.42 9.37
C LEU A 537 47.50 12.02 8.95
#